data_AF-A0A4Y2A3B9-F1
#
_entry.id   AF-A0A4Y2A3B9-F1
#
_cell.length_a   1.000
_cell.length_b   1.000
_cell.length_c   1.000
_cell.angle_alpha   90.00
_cell.angle_beta   90.00
_cell.angle_gamma   90.00
#
_symmetry.space_group_name_H-M   'P 1'
#
loop_
_entity.id
_entity.type
_entity.pdbx_description
1 polymer ?
#
loop_
_entity_poly.entity_id
_entity_poly.type
_entity_poly.pdbx_seq_one_letter_code
_entity_poly.pdbx_strand_id
1 'polypeptide(L)'
;MPTHQQRKPPTFKKGEHSNPAALHASAYWTQSMDIEFVMDSVATQHFVNDSNLFINFLKLSSSASIAEGTTNILGIDDVNLEIMDNSDKVSLLFKNVLYAPQMVRNLISLRKFYLAILVSL
;
A
#
# COMPACT_ATOMS: atom_id res chain seq x y z
N MET A 1 -4.17 -1.43 31.03
CA MET A 1 -3.51 -1.90 29.80
C MET A 1 -4.48 -1.70 28.62
N PRO A 2 -4.00 -1.38 27.42
CA PRO A 2 -4.35 -0.13 26.70
C PRO A 2 -5.67 -0.16 25.92
N THR A 3 -6.33 0.99 25.84
CA THR A 3 -7.57 1.24 25.11
C THR A 3 -7.27 1.56 23.63
N HIS A 4 -7.71 0.70 22.71
CA HIS A 4 -7.71 0.99 21.27
C HIS A 4 -8.79 2.03 20.94
N GLN A 5 -8.42 3.19 20.41
CA GLN A 5 -9.37 4.10 19.75
C GLN A 5 -9.26 3.96 18.23
N GLN A 6 -10.33 3.52 17.58
CA GLN A 6 -10.46 3.50 16.12
C GLN A 6 -10.64 4.93 15.58
N ARG A 7 -9.87 5.30 14.55
CA ARG A 7 -10.07 6.56 13.79
C ARG A 7 -11.06 6.32 12.64
N LYS A 8 -12.00 7.25 12.46
CA LYS A 8 -12.87 7.33 11.28
C LYS A 8 -12.12 7.94 10.08
N PRO A 9 -12.35 7.48 8.83
CA PRO A 9 -11.82 8.13 7.64
C PRO A 9 -12.59 9.41 7.30
N PRO A 10 -11.92 10.47 6.81
CA PRO A 10 -12.59 11.69 6.37
C PRO A 10 -13.07 11.61 4.91
N THR A 11 -14.28 12.11 4.67
CA THR A 11 -14.90 12.20 3.33
C THR A 11 -14.51 13.51 2.64
N PHE A 12 -13.87 13.47 1.47
CA PHE A 12 -13.57 14.66 0.67
C PHE A 12 -14.63 14.93 -0.40
N LYS A 13 -15.13 16.17 -0.47
CA LYS A 13 -15.98 16.69 -1.56
C LYS A 13 -15.12 17.60 -2.45
N LYS A 14 -15.15 17.36 -3.76
CA LYS A 14 -14.41 18.13 -4.78
C LYS A 14 -15.13 19.45 -5.05
N GLY A 15 -14.49 20.57 -4.72
CA GLY A 15 -14.91 21.92 -5.12
C GLY A 15 -13.97 22.45 -6.20
N GLU A 16 -14.54 23.10 -7.21
CA GLU A 16 -13.84 23.78 -8.29
C GLU A 16 -12.96 24.91 -7.71
N HIS A 17 -11.73 25.09 -8.23
CA HIS A 17 -10.59 25.83 -7.65
C HIS A 17 -9.76 25.03 -6.61
N SER A 18 -8.83 24.22 -7.10
CA SER A 18 -7.82 23.57 -6.25
C SER A 18 -6.94 24.61 -5.57
N ASN A 19 -7.09 24.75 -4.26
CA ASN A 19 -6.29 25.60 -3.39
C ASN A 19 -4.80 25.16 -3.46
N PRO A 20 -3.83 26.06 -3.66
CA PRO A 20 -2.40 25.75 -3.53
C PRO A 20 -2.04 25.07 -2.20
N ALA A 21 -2.78 25.34 -1.12
CA ALA A 21 -2.66 24.64 0.15
C ALA A 21 -3.12 23.16 0.09
N ALA A 22 -4.00 22.77 -0.84
CA ALA A 22 -4.38 21.37 -1.09
C ALA A 22 -3.30 20.63 -1.90
N LEU A 23 -2.67 21.30 -2.86
CA LEU A 23 -1.46 20.81 -3.55
C LEU A 23 -0.28 20.65 -2.57
N HIS A 24 -0.15 21.60 -1.64
CA HIS A 24 0.84 21.54 -0.57
C HIS A 24 0.52 20.43 0.44
N ALA A 25 -0.74 20.28 0.86
CA ALA A 25 -1.13 19.16 1.75
C ALA A 25 -0.87 17.78 1.10
N SER A 26 -1.15 17.59 -0.20
CA SER A 26 -0.75 16.35 -0.91
C SER A 26 0.76 16.12 -0.95
N ALA A 27 1.56 17.20 -0.90
CA ALA A 27 3.03 17.12 -0.84
C ALA A 27 3.57 16.82 0.58
N TYR A 28 2.77 16.97 1.64
CA TYR A 28 3.16 16.65 3.04
C TYR A 28 2.62 15.29 3.52
N TRP A 29 1.47 14.82 3.05
CA TRP A 29 1.02 13.43 3.32
C TRP A 29 1.93 12.38 2.69
N THR A 30 2.67 12.76 1.65
CA THR A 30 3.71 11.97 0.98
C THR A 30 5.07 11.99 1.69
N GLN A 31 5.21 12.68 2.84
CA GLN A 31 6.51 12.98 3.46
C GLN A 31 6.95 12.04 4.59
N SER A 32 6.25 10.93 4.84
CA SER A 32 6.70 9.70 5.53
C SER A 32 5.58 9.17 6.42
N MET A 33 4.79 8.25 5.88
CA MET A 33 4.37 7.15 6.73
C MET A 33 5.51 6.14 6.64
N ASP A 34 6.20 5.89 7.77
CA ASP A 34 7.14 4.77 7.88
C ASP A 34 6.33 3.48 7.73
N ILE A 35 6.11 3.07 6.49
CA ILE A 35 5.35 1.86 6.16
C ILE A 35 6.35 0.72 6.10
N GLU A 36 6.29 -0.13 7.11
CA GLU A 36 7.11 -1.33 7.16
C GLU A 36 6.52 -2.42 6.27
N PHE A 37 7.40 -3.06 5.50
CA PHE A 37 7.10 -4.24 4.69
C PHE A 37 8.01 -5.39 5.11
N VAL A 38 7.42 -6.59 5.21
CA VAL A 38 8.21 -7.82 5.30
C VAL A 38 8.42 -8.37 3.90
N MET A 39 9.67 -8.62 3.56
CA MET A 39 10.07 -9.33 2.36
C MET A 39 9.87 -10.83 2.60
N ASP A 40 8.87 -11.43 1.95
CA ASP A 40 8.49 -12.84 2.12
C ASP A 40 8.75 -13.65 0.84
N SER A 41 9.55 -14.72 0.96
CA SER A 41 9.97 -15.57 -0.16
C SER A 41 8.91 -16.61 -0.54
N VAL A 42 8.00 -16.93 0.37
CA VAL A 42 6.90 -17.88 0.16
C VAL A 42 5.64 -17.17 -0.33
N ALA A 43 5.51 -15.87 -0.04
CA ALA A 43 4.42 -15.05 -0.55
C ALA A 43 4.38 -15.06 -2.10
N THR A 44 3.22 -15.39 -2.65
CA THR A 44 2.98 -15.40 -4.10
C THR A 44 2.42 -14.07 -4.62
N GLN A 45 1.97 -13.20 -3.71
CA GLN A 45 1.36 -11.91 -3.96
C GLN A 45 1.91 -10.85 -3.01
N HIS A 46 1.80 -9.58 -3.39
CA HIS A 46 2.01 -8.46 -2.47
C HIS A 46 0.72 -8.21 -1.69
N PHE A 47 0.84 -7.91 -0.41
CA PHE A 47 -0.30 -7.60 0.46
C PHE A 47 -0.07 -6.29 1.19
N VAL A 48 -1.09 -5.44 1.19
CA VAL A 48 -1.09 -4.17 1.90
C VAL A 48 -2.35 -4.04 2.73
N ASN A 49 -2.23 -3.50 3.94
CA ASN A 49 -3.33 -3.33 4.87
C ASN A 49 -3.88 -1.89 4.95
N ASP A 50 -3.23 -0.92 4.29
CA ASP A 50 -3.71 0.47 4.21
C ASP A 50 -4.24 0.79 2.81
N SER A 51 -5.54 1.10 2.72
CA SER A 51 -6.19 1.50 1.47
C SER A 51 -5.69 2.85 0.91
N ASN A 52 -5.04 3.69 1.72
CA ASN A 52 -4.54 5.00 1.27
C ASN A 52 -3.37 4.88 0.28
N LEU A 53 -2.73 3.70 0.22
CA LEU A 53 -1.65 3.41 -0.74
C LEU A 53 -2.17 3.11 -2.14
N PHE A 54 -3.48 2.95 -2.28
CA PHE A 54 -4.13 2.63 -3.53
C PHE A 54 -4.78 3.90 -4.09
N ILE A 55 -4.60 4.14 -5.39
CA ILE A 55 -5.15 5.33 -6.05
C ILE A 55 -6.52 5.00 -6.66
N ASN A 56 -6.65 3.84 -7.32
CA ASN A 56 -7.86 3.44 -8.05
C ASN A 56 -8.07 1.92 -7.99
N PHE A 57 -8.06 1.33 -6.79
CA PHE A 57 -8.14 -0.12 -6.69
C PHE A 57 -9.49 -0.68 -7.13
N LEU A 58 -9.44 -1.76 -7.91
CA LEU A 58 -10.59 -2.57 -8.25
C LEU A 58 -11.06 -3.29 -6.99
N LYS A 59 -12.30 -3.03 -6.57
CA LYS A 59 -12.90 -3.72 -5.42
C LYS A 59 -13.08 -5.20 -5.73
N LEU A 60 -12.62 -6.04 -4.80
CA LEU A 60 -12.75 -7.49 -4.85
C LEU A 60 -13.56 -8.00 -3.66
N SER A 61 -14.06 -9.23 -3.78
CA SER A 61 -14.64 -9.98 -2.68
C SER A 61 -14.12 -11.42 -2.76
N SER A 62 -12.90 -11.59 -2.29
CA SER A 62 -12.23 -12.90 -2.25
C SER A 62 -11.47 -13.06 -0.93
N SER A 63 -10.79 -14.19 -0.78
CA SER A 63 -9.91 -14.45 0.36
C SER A 63 -8.59 -15.06 -0.12
N ALA A 64 -7.57 -14.93 0.72
CA ALA A 64 -6.28 -15.56 0.52
C ALA A 64 -5.88 -16.33 1.77
N SER A 65 -5.27 -17.50 1.59
CA SER A 65 -4.65 -18.23 2.69
C SER A 65 -3.34 -17.56 3.09
N ILE A 66 -3.14 -17.42 4.39
CA ILE A 66 -1.91 -16.93 5.03
C ILE A 66 -1.44 -17.96 6.05
N ALA A 67 -0.23 -17.77 6.61
CA ALA A 67 0.32 -18.70 7.61
C ALA A 67 -0.62 -18.91 8.81
N GLU A 68 -1.33 -17.88 9.23
CA GLU A 68 -2.25 -17.89 10.39
C GLU A 68 -3.73 -18.03 9.99
N GLY A 69 -4.02 -18.63 8.82
CA GLY A 69 -5.39 -18.92 8.38
C GLY A 69 -5.76 -18.25 7.06
N THR A 70 -6.78 -17.39 7.07
CA THR A 70 -7.28 -16.73 5.86
C THR A 70 -7.54 -15.25 6.10
N THR A 71 -7.23 -14.41 5.12
CA THR A 71 -7.53 -12.97 5.14
C THR A 71 -8.48 -12.61 4.00
N ASN A 72 -9.32 -11.59 4.20
CA ASN A 72 -10.20 -11.10 3.13
C ASN A 72 -9.43 -10.16 2.23
N ILE A 73 -9.67 -10.31 0.93
CA ILE A 73 -9.13 -9.43 -0.10
C ILE A 73 -10.26 -8.55 -0.59
N LEU A 74 -10.14 -7.27 -0.28
CA LEU A 74 -11.18 -6.28 -0.58
C LEU A 74 -10.87 -5.47 -1.84
N GLY A 75 -9.65 -5.59 -2.36
CA GLY A 75 -9.22 -4.79 -3.49
C GLY A 75 -7.90 -5.23 -4.12
N ILE A 76 -7.66 -4.74 -5.32
CA ILE A 76 -6.39 -4.88 -6.04
C ILE A 76 -6.06 -3.61 -6.84
N ASP A 77 -4.81 -3.18 -6.81
CA ASP A 77 -4.27 -2.11 -7.68
C ASP A 77 -2.76 -2.29 -7.83
N ASP A 78 -2.17 -1.43 -8.65
CA ASP A 78 -0.75 -1.18 -8.61
C ASP A 78 -0.43 -0.12 -7.55
N VAL A 79 0.64 -0.32 -6.78
CA VAL A 79 1.07 0.59 -5.70
C VAL A 79 2.45 1.12 -6.02
N ASN A 80 2.61 2.45 -6.01
CA ASN A 80 3.90 3.10 -6.15
C ASN A 80 4.43 3.46 -4.76
N LEU A 81 5.59 2.94 -4.39
CA LEU A 81 6.27 3.25 -3.13
C LEU A 81 7.51 4.09 -3.41
N GLU A 82 7.61 5.25 -2.77
CA GLU A 82 8.84 6.03 -2.73
C GLU A 82 9.72 5.49 -1.61
N ILE A 83 10.91 5.00 -1.98
CA ILE A 83 11.95 4.60 -1.04
C ILE A 83 13.07 5.64 -1.10
N MET A 84 13.66 5.95 0.05
CA MET A 84 14.83 6.80 0.13
C MET A 84 16.09 5.93 0.18
N ASP A 85 16.94 6.03 -0.83
CA ASP A 85 18.24 5.37 -0.91
C ASP A 85 19.34 6.43 -0.94
N ASN A 86 20.19 6.48 0.09
CA ASN A 86 21.31 7.43 0.19
C ASN A 86 20.96 8.91 -0.07
N SER A 87 19.72 9.33 0.26
CA SER A 87 19.14 10.67 0.03
C SER A 87 18.51 10.88 -1.36
N ASP A 88 18.60 9.91 -2.26
CA ASP A 88 17.87 9.88 -3.52
C ASP A 88 16.51 9.18 -3.33
N LYS A 89 15.47 9.74 -3.93
CA LYS A 89 14.15 9.12 -3.95
C LYS A 89 14.05 8.17 -5.14
N VAL A 90 13.81 6.90 -4.86
CA VAL A 90 13.55 5.87 -5.86
C VAL A 90 12.09 5.46 -5.76
N SER A 91 11.36 5.58 -6.86
CA SER A 91 9.97 5.12 -6.96
C SER A 91 9.92 3.68 -7.47
N LEU A 92 9.26 2.80 -6.71
CA LEU A 92 9.05 1.40 -7.07
C LEU A 92 7.57 1.12 -7.31
N LEU A 93 7.25 0.67 -8.52
CA LEU A 93 5.91 0.24 -8.90
C LEU A 93 5.72 -1.26 -8.63
N PHE A 94 4.86 -1.59 -7.67
CA PHE A 94 4.42 -2.95 -7.40
C PHE A 94 3.10 -3.22 -8.12
N LYS A 95 3.07 -4.25 -8.96
CA LYS A 95 1.88 -4.61 -9.72
C LYS A 95 0.99 -5.63 -9.01
N ASN A 96 -0.32 -5.49 -9.17
CA ASN A 96 -1.31 -6.44 -8.66
C ASN A 96 -1.18 -6.67 -7.14
N VAL A 97 -1.13 -5.58 -6.38
CA VAL A 97 -1.05 -5.58 -4.91
C VAL A 97 -2.44 -5.80 -4.34
N LEU A 98 -2.56 -6.75 -3.41
CA LEU A 98 -3.84 -7.10 -2.79
C LEU A 98 -4.07 -6.28 -1.52
N TYR A 99 -5.25 -5.67 -1.41
CA TYR A 99 -5.69 -4.98 -0.19
C TYR A 99 -6.32 -5.98 0.79
N ALA A 100 -5.65 -6.18 1.92
CA ALA A 100 -6.01 -7.12 2.97
C ALA A 100 -6.00 -6.42 4.36
N PRO A 101 -7.08 -5.73 4.75
CA PRO A 101 -7.09 -4.86 5.93
C PRO A 101 -6.90 -5.59 7.26
N GLN A 102 -7.13 -6.91 7.31
CA GLN A 102 -6.94 -7.68 8.54
C GLN A 102 -5.48 -8.08 8.79
N MET A 103 -4.59 -7.87 7.82
CA MET A 103 -3.18 -8.20 8.00
C MET A 103 -2.49 -7.18 8.90
N VAL A 104 -1.66 -7.67 9.82
CA VAL A 104 -0.89 -6.81 10.73
C VAL A 104 0.32 -6.18 10.04
N ARG A 105 0.95 -6.91 9.11
CA ARG A 105 2.14 -6.47 8.38
C ARG A 105 1.86 -6.48 6.88
N ASN A 106 2.42 -5.50 6.17
CA ASN A 106 2.46 -5.51 4.72
C ASN A 106 3.51 -6.52 4.24
N LEU A 107 3.25 -7.18 3.11
CA LEU A 107 4.13 -8.19 2.54
C LEU A 107 4.51 -7.82 1.12
N ILE A 108 5.80 -7.93 0.84
CA ILE A 108 6.33 -7.93 -0.52
C ILE A 108 6.76 -9.34 -0.87
N SER A 109 6.15 -9.91 -1.92
CA SER A 109 6.62 -11.17 -2.51
C SER A 109 8.00 -10.96 -3.15
N LEU A 110 9.04 -11.63 -2.60
CA LEU A 110 10.38 -11.58 -3.22
C LEU A 110 10.34 -12.10 -4.66
N ARG A 111 9.53 -13.14 -4.92
CA ARG A 111 9.43 -13.74 -6.25
C ARG A 111 8.96 -12.72 -7.29
N LYS A 112 7.93 -11.93 -6.96
CA LYS A 112 7.43 -10.88 -7.85
C LYS A 112 8.36 -9.68 -7.93
N PHE A 113 8.96 -9.29 -6.81
CA PHE A 113 9.92 -8.21 -6.78
C PHE A 113 11.14 -8.49 -7.68
N TYR A 114 11.72 -9.69 -7.55
CA TYR A 114 12.85 -10.12 -8.38
C TYR A 114 12.48 -10.15 -9.87
N LEU A 115 11.30 -10.69 -10.20
CA LEU A 115 10.83 -10.72 -11.59
C LEU A 115 10.66 -9.31 -12.15
N ALA A 116 10.12 -8.37 -11.36
CA ALA A 116 9.96 -6.98 -11.77
C ALA A 116 11.31 -6.29 -12.06
N ILE A 117 12.34 -6.57 -11.26
CA ILE A 117 13.70 -6.06 -11.51
C ILE A 117 14.29 -6.68 -12.77
N LEU A 118 14.20 -8.01 -12.94
CA LEU A 118 14.82 -8.71 -14.06
C LEU A 118 14.26 -8.27 -15.42
N VAL A 119 12.96 -7.99 -15.50
CA VAL A 119 12.33 -7.52 -16.76
C VAL A 119 12.53 -6.03 -17.03
N SER A 120 13.14 -5.29 -16.10
CA SER A 120 13.42 -3.85 -16.23
C SER A 120 14.88 -3.56 -16.61
N LEU A 121 15.71 -4.60 -16.76
CA LEU A 121 17.10 -4.57 -17.23
C LEU A 121 17.19 -5.07 -18.68
#